data_AF-A0A7Y2BMC9-F1
#
_entry.id   AF-A0A7Y2BMC9-F1
#
_cell.length_a   1.000
_cell.length_b   1.000
_cell.length_c   1.000
_cell.angle_alpha   90.00
_cell.angle_beta   90.00
_cell.angle_gamma   90.00
#
_symmetry.space_group_name_H-M   'P 1'
#
loop_
_entity.id
_entity.type
_entity.pdbx_description
1 polymer ?
#
loop_
_entity_poly.entity_id
_entity_poly.type
_entity_poly.pdbx_seq_one_letter_code
_entity_poly.pdbx_strand_id
1 'polypeptide(L)'
;AASSVIGPIIPPSIIMVIYAYVMNVSVAALFLAGIIPGIMVGVGLMVVTAIIGKKRNYPKAHRRATTGEVWTAFKPAFLPLLTPVIILGGIVSGIVTPTEAAGAAVFYALVLSMLITRTVKPADLIGIFYRTGLVSSSILLIVGSATIFGWAATVSGVPQALGKMLFTITENPFLLLLLVNILLLFIGMFLDAVPAILILGPIFAPALAQVGVDPVHFAIIMCVNVTVGLVTPPMGMILFVASGLTRTGIEVISKELWPYLAVHFLVIILISMIPALTLTIPKLFGFM
;
A
#
# COMPACT_ATOMS: atom_id res chain seq x y z
N ALA A 1 5.30 9.00 -10.50
CA ALA A 1 4.17 9.37 -9.63
C ALA A 1 3.17 8.23 -9.53
N ALA A 2 2.41 7.90 -10.58
CA ALA A 2 1.39 6.84 -10.51
C ALA A 2 1.93 5.46 -10.07
N SER A 3 3.12 5.06 -10.53
CA SER A 3 3.71 3.76 -10.18
C SER A 3 4.20 3.66 -8.74
N SER A 4 4.52 4.76 -8.05
CA SER A 4 5.02 4.69 -6.67
C SER A 4 3.91 4.33 -5.67
N VAL A 5 2.64 4.49 -6.07
CA VAL A 5 1.46 4.05 -5.31
C VAL A 5 1.38 2.52 -5.22
N ILE A 6 2.00 1.79 -6.16
CA ILE A 6 2.03 0.32 -6.13
C ILE A 6 2.83 -0.18 -4.92
N GLY A 7 3.88 0.53 -4.52
CA GLY A 7 4.80 0.09 -3.45
C GLY A 7 4.07 -0.22 -2.13
N PRO A 8 3.23 0.69 -1.62
CA PRO A 8 2.40 0.42 -0.44
C PRO A 8 1.27 -0.60 -0.64
N ILE A 9 0.92 -0.97 -1.89
CA ILE A 9 -0.15 -1.93 -2.20
C ILE A 9 0.40 -3.36 -2.31
N ILE A 10 1.57 -3.55 -2.93
CA ILE A 10 2.21 -4.87 -3.07
C ILE A 10 3.01 -5.20 -1.81
N PRO A 11 2.84 -6.40 -1.22
CA PRO A 11 3.62 -6.82 -0.05
C PRO A 11 5.13 -6.95 -0.35
N PRO A 12 6.01 -6.71 0.65
CA PRO A 12 5.72 -6.31 2.03
C PRO A 12 5.36 -4.81 2.14
N SER A 13 4.28 -4.50 2.87
CA SER A 13 3.76 -3.14 3.00
C SER A 13 3.65 -2.69 4.46
N ILE A 14 4.27 -1.55 4.79
CA ILE A 14 4.25 -0.96 6.13
C ILE A 14 2.83 -0.54 6.54
N ILE A 15 2.06 0.04 5.61
CA ILE A 15 0.70 0.53 5.91
C ILE A 15 -0.24 -0.62 6.26
N MET A 16 -0.06 -1.79 5.63
CA MET A 16 -0.82 -3.00 5.97
C MET A 16 -0.46 -3.53 7.36
N VAL A 17 0.83 -3.52 7.72
CA VAL A 17 1.28 -3.93 9.06
C VAL A 17 0.70 -3.03 10.14
N ILE A 18 0.67 -1.71 9.91
CA ILE A 18 0.08 -0.74 10.84
C ILE A 18 -1.42 -0.99 10.99
N TYR A 19 -2.15 -1.17 9.88
CA TYR A 19 -3.57 -1.50 9.93
C TYR A 19 -3.81 -2.80 10.70
N ALA A 20 -3.06 -3.87 10.39
CA ALA A 20 -3.16 -5.16 11.09
C ALA A 20 -2.97 -5.03 12.60
N TYR A 21 -2.01 -4.22 13.01
CA TYR A 21 -1.76 -3.94 14.42
C TYR A 21 -2.95 -3.24 15.09
N VAL A 22 -3.44 -2.14 14.50
CA VAL A 22 -4.52 -1.33 15.10
C VAL A 22 -5.85 -2.05 15.08
N MET A 23 -6.17 -2.77 14.01
CA MET A 23 -7.45 -3.46 13.84
C MET A 23 -7.41 -4.92 14.31
N ASN A 24 -6.27 -5.37 14.85
CA ASN A 24 -6.06 -6.73 15.34
C ASN A 24 -6.39 -7.82 14.29
N VAL A 25 -5.97 -7.59 13.04
CA VAL A 25 -6.16 -8.57 11.94
C VAL A 25 -4.83 -9.19 11.51
N SER A 26 -4.89 -10.34 10.86
CA SER A 26 -3.70 -11.07 10.42
C SER A 26 -2.90 -10.30 9.36
N VAL A 27 -1.62 -10.05 9.64
CA VAL A 27 -0.67 -9.48 8.66
C VAL A 27 -0.51 -10.39 7.45
N ALA A 28 -0.50 -11.71 7.66
CA ALA A 28 -0.39 -12.69 6.59
C ALA A 28 -1.58 -12.59 5.62
N ALA A 29 -2.80 -12.46 6.17
CA ALA A 29 -4.01 -12.29 5.39
C ALA A 29 -3.96 -11.00 4.55
N LEU A 30 -3.53 -9.88 5.14
CA LEU A 30 -3.40 -8.61 4.42
C LEU A 30 -2.36 -8.67 3.29
N PHE A 31 -1.21 -9.29 3.55
CA PHE A 31 -0.19 -9.45 2.52
C PHE A 31 -0.73 -10.26 1.35
N LEU A 32 -1.35 -11.41 1.62
CA LEU A 32 -1.96 -12.23 0.57
C LEU A 32 -3.10 -11.49 -0.17
N ALA A 33 -3.90 -10.71 0.54
CA ALA A 33 -5.01 -9.95 -0.03
C ALA A 33 -4.55 -8.79 -0.94
N GLY A 34 -3.36 -8.24 -0.71
CA GLY A 34 -2.77 -7.17 -1.52
C GLY A 34 -2.19 -7.59 -2.87
N ILE A 35 -1.91 -8.90 -3.06
CA ILE A 35 -1.25 -9.42 -4.27
C ILE A 35 -2.09 -9.14 -5.52
N ILE A 36 -3.36 -9.55 -5.53
CA ILE A 36 -4.24 -9.38 -6.71
C ILE A 36 -4.44 -7.90 -7.04
N PRO A 37 -4.88 -7.02 -6.10
CA PRO A 37 -5.02 -5.60 -6.36
C PRO A 37 -3.73 -4.95 -6.88
N GLY A 38 -2.59 -5.30 -6.27
CA GLY A 38 -1.29 -4.79 -6.69
C GLY A 38 -0.91 -5.19 -8.12
N ILE A 39 -1.15 -6.45 -8.50
CA ILE A 39 -0.96 -6.92 -9.88
C ILE A 39 -1.92 -6.21 -10.84
N MET A 40 -3.20 -6.04 -10.46
CA MET A 40 -4.18 -5.33 -11.28
C MET A 40 -3.75 -3.89 -11.56
N VAL A 41 -3.29 -3.15 -10.54
CA VAL A 41 -2.73 -1.80 -10.72
C VAL A 41 -1.50 -1.86 -11.60
N GLY A 42 -0.54 -2.75 -11.30
CA GLY A 42 0.71 -2.87 -12.06
C GLY A 42 0.49 -3.13 -13.54
N VAL A 43 -0.30 -4.15 -13.87
CA VAL A 43 -0.66 -4.50 -15.25
C VAL A 43 -1.45 -3.36 -15.91
N GLY A 44 -2.42 -2.77 -15.21
CA GLY A 44 -3.20 -1.66 -15.75
C GLY A 44 -2.32 -0.45 -16.12
N LEU A 45 -1.35 -0.11 -15.27
CA LEU A 45 -0.41 0.98 -15.55
C LEU A 45 0.56 0.63 -16.69
N MET A 46 1.00 -0.63 -16.81
CA MET A 46 1.79 -1.09 -17.96
C MET A 46 1.02 -0.94 -19.27
N VAL A 47 -0.27 -1.32 -19.29
CA VAL A 47 -1.16 -1.19 -20.46
C VAL A 47 -1.31 0.28 -20.85
N VAL A 48 -1.63 1.17 -19.90
CA VAL A 48 -1.75 2.60 -20.18
C VAL A 48 -0.44 3.18 -20.71
N THR A 49 0.68 2.81 -20.11
CA THR A 49 2.01 3.26 -20.55
C THR A 49 2.31 2.80 -21.98
N ALA A 50 1.97 1.56 -22.34
CA ALA A 50 2.16 1.02 -23.67
C ALA A 50 1.28 1.73 -24.72
N ILE A 51 0.03 2.04 -24.38
CA ILE A 51 -0.90 2.77 -25.26
C ILE A 51 -0.40 4.20 -25.49
N ILE A 52 -0.07 4.94 -24.41
CA ILE A 52 0.42 6.32 -24.50
C ILE A 52 1.76 6.36 -25.24
N GLY A 53 2.68 5.45 -24.93
CA GLY A 53 3.99 5.38 -25.58
C GLY A 53 3.87 5.11 -27.08
N LYS A 54 2.93 4.25 -27.51
CA LYS A 54 2.64 4.01 -28.92
C LYS A 54 1.96 5.22 -29.58
N LYS A 55 0.99 5.86 -28.92
CA LYS A 55 0.25 7.02 -29.45
C LYS A 55 1.14 8.26 -29.60
N ARG A 56 2.08 8.47 -28.68
CA ARG A 56 2.98 9.63 -28.66
C ARG A 56 4.35 9.35 -29.29
N ASN A 57 4.56 8.16 -29.85
CA ASN A 57 5.82 7.74 -30.48
C ASN A 57 7.05 8.01 -29.60
N TYR A 58 7.00 7.60 -28.34
CA TYR A 58 8.16 7.72 -27.45
C TYR A 58 9.38 6.95 -27.98
N PRO A 59 10.60 7.45 -27.72
CA PRO A 59 11.83 6.84 -28.23
C PRO A 59 11.91 5.38 -27.79
N LYS A 60 12.04 4.49 -28.78
CA LYS A 60 12.21 3.05 -28.56
C LYS A 60 13.68 2.76 -28.31
N ALA A 61 13.96 1.83 -27.40
CA ALA A 61 15.32 1.32 -27.24
C ALA A 61 15.85 0.79 -28.58
N HIS A 62 17.10 1.11 -28.91
CA HIS A 62 17.72 0.75 -30.21
C HIS A 62 17.78 -0.77 -30.45
N ARG A 63 17.82 -1.58 -29.38
CA ARG A 63 17.72 -3.04 -29.45
C ARG A 63 16.98 -3.58 -28.23
N ARG A 64 16.35 -4.74 -28.38
CA ARG A 64 15.93 -5.55 -27.22
C ARG A 64 17.17 -6.06 -26.50
N ALA A 65 17.10 -6.12 -25.17
CA ALA A 65 18.16 -6.75 -24.39
C ALA A 65 18.27 -8.22 -24.79
N THR A 66 19.51 -8.66 -25.02
CA THR A 66 19.84 -10.06 -25.30
C THR A 66 19.68 -10.91 -24.05
N THR A 67 19.45 -12.20 -24.21
CA THR A 67 19.32 -13.15 -23.08
C THR A 67 20.54 -13.12 -22.16
N GLY A 68 21.74 -12.88 -22.72
CA GLY A 68 22.97 -12.69 -21.97
C GLY A 68 22.99 -11.43 -21.11
N GLU A 69 22.48 -10.30 -21.62
CA GLU A 69 22.34 -9.05 -20.85
C GLU A 69 21.32 -9.21 -19.72
N VAL A 70 20.19 -9.87 -19.98
CA VAL A 70 19.17 -10.16 -18.96
C VAL A 70 19.76 -11.00 -17.83
N TRP A 71 20.49 -12.07 -18.16
CA TRP A 71 21.12 -12.92 -17.15
C TRP A 71 22.21 -12.20 -16.36
N THR A 72 22.99 -11.35 -17.04
CA THR A 72 24.03 -10.53 -16.38
C THR A 72 23.43 -9.54 -15.39
N ALA A 73 22.28 -8.94 -15.72
CA ALA A 73 21.53 -8.06 -14.81
C ALA A 73 20.81 -8.83 -13.69
N PHE A 74 20.34 -10.04 -13.96
CA PHE A 74 19.62 -10.87 -12.99
C PHE A 74 20.53 -11.40 -11.88
N LYS A 75 21.76 -11.83 -12.21
CA LYS A 75 22.72 -12.37 -11.22
C LYS A 75 22.91 -11.47 -9.98
N PRO A 76 23.23 -10.17 -10.09
CA PRO A 76 23.38 -9.31 -8.92
C PRO A 76 22.05 -8.97 -8.25
N ALA A 77 20.93 -8.99 -8.98
CA ALA A 77 19.60 -8.70 -8.45
C ALA A 77 18.94 -9.89 -7.74
N PHE A 78 19.41 -11.12 -8.00
CA PHE A 78 18.85 -12.35 -7.46
C PHE A 78 18.83 -12.36 -5.93
N LEU A 79 19.94 -11.98 -5.30
CA LEU A 79 20.05 -11.99 -3.84
C LEU A 79 19.12 -10.94 -3.19
N PRO A 80 19.10 -9.65 -3.59
CA PRO A 80 18.09 -8.70 -3.10
C PRO A 80 16.64 -9.16 -3.27
N LEU A 81 16.32 -9.84 -4.39
CA LEU A 81 14.97 -10.38 -4.68
C LEU A 81 14.55 -11.51 -3.73
N LEU A 82 15.46 -12.11 -2.96
CA LEU A 82 15.09 -13.05 -1.91
C LEU A 82 14.47 -12.36 -0.69
N THR A 83 14.59 -11.04 -0.55
CA THR A 83 14.06 -10.32 0.63
C THR A 83 12.53 -10.45 0.75
N PRO A 84 11.72 -10.17 -0.29
CA PRO A 84 10.28 -10.47 -0.25
C PRO A 84 9.98 -11.96 -0.02
N VAL A 85 10.82 -12.88 -0.52
CA VAL A 85 10.63 -14.33 -0.33
C VAL A 85 10.85 -14.72 1.13
N ILE A 86 11.85 -14.16 1.80
CA ILE A 86 12.09 -14.37 3.24
C ILE A 86 10.90 -13.86 4.05
N ILE A 87 10.40 -12.67 3.73
CA ILE A 87 9.28 -12.07 4.46
C ILE A 87 7.98 -12.84 4.22
N LEU A 88 7.53 -12.93 2.96
CA LEU A 88 6.27 -13.59 2.63
C LEU A 88 6.35 -15.09 2.87
N GLY A 89 7.43 -15.75 2.46
CA GLY A 89 7.61 -17.18 2.66
C GLY A 89 7.63 -17.55 4.13
N GLY A 90 8.32 -16.77 4.97
CA GLY A 90 8.34 -16.99 6.42
C GLY A 90 6.97 -16.80 7.08
N ILE A 91 6.25 -15.73 6.72
CA ILE A 91 4.93 -15.40 7.30
C ILE A 91 3.85 -16.36 6.83
N VAL A 92 3.77 -16.63 5.52
CA VAL A 92 2.71 -17.45 4.91
C VAL A 92 2.89 -18.94 5.22
N SER A 93 4.12 -19.40 5.44
CA SER A 93 4.37 -20.77 5.90
C SER A 93 4.09 -20.97 7.39
N GLY A 94 3.85 -19.89 8.15
CA GLY A 94 3.63 -19.95 9.60
C GLY A 94 4.88 -20.30 10.42
N ILE A 95 6.06 -20.37 9.78
CA ILE A 95 7.32 -20.69 10.46
C ILE A 95 7.76 -19.54 11.36
N VAL A 96 7.55 -18.30 10.92
CA VAL A 96 7.92 -17.09 11.65
C VAL A 96 6.77 -16.10 11.70
N THR A 97 6.69 -15.38 12.82
CA THR A 97 5.78 -14.25 12.97
C THR A 97 6.21 -13.05 12.10
N PRO A 98 5.33 -12.09 11.81
CA PRO A 98 5.70 -10.90 11.02
C PRO A 98 6.89 -10.12 11.58
N THR A 99 7.03 -10.06 12.91
CA THR A 99 8.14 -9.40 13.60
C THR A 99 9.45 -10.16 13.41
N GLU A 100 9.43 -11.49 13.52
CA GLU A 100 10.59 -12.35 13.27
C GLU A 100 11.00 -12.33 11.80
N ALA A 101 10.03 -12.34 10.88
CA ALA A 101 10.26 -12.25 9.45
C ALA A 101 10.94 -10.92 9.07
N ALA A 102 10.48 -9.80 9.66
CA ALA A 102 11.14 -8.51 9.48
C ALA A 102 12.57 -8.50 10.03
N GLY A 103 12.80 -9.09 11.20
CA GLY A 103 14.14 -9.26 11.79
C GLY A 103 15.08 -10.07 10.90
N ALA A 104 14.62 -11.21 10.40
CA ALA A 104 15.36 -12.07 9.47
C ALA A 104 15.68 -11.34 8.16
N ALA A 105 14.74 -10.58 7.61
CA ALA A 105 14.93 -9.80 6.40
C ALA A 105 15.93 -8.65 6.58
N VAL A 106 15.89 -7.94 7.71
CA VAL A 106 16.87 -6.89 8.04
C VAL A 106 18.26 -7.48 8.24
N PHE A 107 18.38 -8.61 8.95
CA PHE A 107 19.64 -9.31 9.12
C PHE A 107 20.21 -9.77 7.77
N TYR A 108 19.37 -10.36 6.92
CA TYR A 108 19.75 -10.75 5.55
C TYR A 108 20.21 -9.55 4.73
N ALA A 109 19.47 -8.43 4.75
CA ALA A 109 19.83 -7.21 4.04
C ALA A 109 21.15 -6.62 4.55
N LEU A 110 21.42 -6.70 5.86
CA LEU A 110 22.66 -6.24 6.47
C LEU A 110 23.86 -7.09 6.00
N VAL A 111 23.72 -8.43 6.06
CA VAL A 111 24.74 -9.37 5.56
C VAL A 111 25.02 -9.13 4.08
N LEU A 112 23.97 -8.98 3.27
CA LEU A 112 24.08 -8.75 1.83
C LEU A 112 24.76 -7.41 1.53
N SER A 113 24.33 -6.33 2.20
CA SER A 113 24.83 -4.98 1.96
C SER A 113 26.27 -4.76 2.43
N MET A 114 26.69 -5.44 3.50
CA MET A 114 28.04 -5.33 4.05
C MET A 114 29.03 -6.31 3.42
N LEU A 115 28.66 -7.58 3.24
CA LEU A 115 29.60 -8.63 2.83
C LEU A 115 29.58 -8.90 1.33
N ILE A 116 28.42 -8.82 0.68
CA ILE A 116 28.24 -9.22 -0.72
C ILE A 116 28.35 -8.01 -1.65
N THR A 117 27.43 -7.05 -1.54
CA THR A 117 27.46 -5.84 -2.39
C THR A 117 28.47 -4.81 -1.90
N ARG A 118 28.89 -4.91 -0.62
CA ARG A 118 29.86 -4.00 0.04
C ARG A 118 29.49 -2.52 -0.11
N THR A 119 28.20 -2.23 -0.15
CA THR A 119 27.64 -0.88 -0.29
C THR A 119 27.55 -0.15 1.04
N VAL A 120 27.61 -0.88 2.17
CA VAL A 120 27.50 -0.32 3.53
C VAL A 120 28.76 -0.69 4.32
N LYS A 121 29.38 0.32 4.95
CA LYS A 121 30.52 0.14 5.86
C LYS A 121 30.04 0.06 7.31
N PRO A 122 30.79 -0.58 8.22
CA PRO A 122 30.45 -0.61 9.65
C PRO A 122 30.25 0.79 10.27
N ALA A 123 30.99 1.80 9.78
CA ALA A 123 30.84 3.18 10.23
C ALA A 123 29.47 3.79 9.86
N ASP A 124 28.85 3.34 8.77
CA ASP A 124 27.55 3.84 8.32
C ASP A 124 26.40 3.32 9.20
N LEU A 125 26.64 2.25 9.98
CA LEU A 125 25.62 1.61 10.81
C LEU A 125 25.04 2.55 11.86
N ILE A 126 25.86 3.41 12.47
CA ILE A 126 25.39 4.38 13.46
C ILE A 126 24.36 5.32 12.82
N GLY A 127 24.65 5.83 11.62
CA GLY A 127 23.74 6.69 10.89
C GLY A 127 22.46 5.97 10.45
N ILE A 128 22.58 4.72 10.00
CA ILE A 128 21.44 3.88 9.62
C ILE A 128 20.53 3.62 10.83
N PHE A 129 21.07 3.21 11.97
CA PHE A 129 20.30 2.95 13.18
C PHE A 129 19.65 4.23 13.72
N TYR A 130 20.37 5.35 13.75
CA TYR A 130 19.82 6.63 14.19
C TYR A 130 18.64 7.08 13.32
N ARG A 131 18.81 7.04 11.98
CA ARG A 131 17.75 7.41 11.03
C ARG A 131 16.55 6.46 11.12
N THR A 132 16.80 5.17 11.25
CA THR A 132 15.73 4.16 11.44
C THR A 132 15.00 4.41 12.75
N GLY A 133 15.71 4.67 13.84
CA GLY A 133 15.13 4.98 15.14
C GLY A 133 14.26 6.24 15.11
N LEU A 134 14.70 7.31 14.43
CA LEU A 134 13.90 8.54 14.25
C LEU A 134 12.58 8.27 13.53
N VAL A 135 12.63 7.55 12.40
CA VAL A 135 11.42 7.21 11.61
C VAL A 135 10.50 6.27 12.39
N SER A 136 11.04 5.28 13.10
CA SER A 136 10.24 4.39 13.94
C SER A 136 9.60 5.12 15.12
N SER A 137 10.31 6.06 15.75
CA SER A 137 9.81 6.82 16.90
C SER A 137 8.61 7.69 16.53
N SER A 138 8.65 8.36 15.36
CA SER A 138 7.50 9.13 14.89
C SER A 138 6.31 8.23 14.60
N ILE A 139 6.51 7.08 13.94
CA ILE A 139 5.45 6.10 13.68
C ILE A 139 4.84 5.61 15.01
N LEU A 140 5.65 5.20 15.98
CA LEU A 140 5.17 4.69 17.28
C LEU A 140 4.38 5.74 18.06
N LEU A 141 4.80 7.00 18.03
CA LEU A 141 4.04 8.10 18.65
C LEU A 141 2.66 8.26 18.00
N ILE A 142 2.59 8.27 16.67
CA ILE A 142 1.31 8.40 15.95
C ILE A 142 0.43 7.17 16.24
N VAL A 143 0.98 5.95 16.21
CA VAL A 143 0.25 4.71 16.54
C VAL A 143 -0.29 4.76 17.98
N GLY A 144 0.51 5.23 18.94
CA GLY A 144 0.10 5.38 20.34
C GLY A 144 -1.08 6.34 20.50
N SER A 145 -0.96 7.56 19.93
CA SER A 145 -2.04 8.55 19.97
C SER A 145 -3.30 8.07 19.24
N ALA A 146 -3.13 7.39 18.11
CA ALA A 146 -4.24 6.84 17.33
C ALA A 146 -4.97 5.70 18.05
N THR A 147 -4.26 4.87 18.80
CA THR A 147 -4.87 3.81 19.61
C THR A 147 -5.80 4.41 20.68
N ILE A 148 -5.34 5.48 21.34
CA ILE A 148 -6.16 6.23 22.30
C ILE A 148 -7.38 6.86 21.60
N PHE A 149 -7.19 7.45 20.42
CA PHE A 149 -8.27 8.01 19.63
C PHE A 149 -9.29 6.95 19.19
N GLY A 150 -8.84 5.79 18.70
CA GLY A 150 -9.70 4.68 18.30
C GLY A 150 -10.54 4.15 19.46
N TRP A 151 -9.93 4.00 20.64
CA TRP A 151 -10.66 3.65 21.85
C TRP A 151 -11.69 4.73 22.25
N ALA A 152 -11.28 6.00 22.27
CA ALA A 152 -12.16 7.12 22.59
C ALA A 152 -13.34 7.21 21.63
N ALA A 153 -13.11 7.10 20.32
CA ALA A 153 -14.16 7.10 19.29
C ALA A 153 -15.15 5.94 19.50
N THR A 154 -14.64 4.75 19.82
CA THR A 154 -15.45 3.57 20.11
C THR A 154 -16.34 3.78 21.34
N VAL A 155 -15.78 4.32 22.43
CA VAL A 155 -16.52 4.58 23.67
C VAL A 155 -17.52 5.74 23.50
N SER A 156 -17.20 6.75 22.70
CA SER A 156 -18.09 7.89 22.41
C SER A 156 -19.25 7.54 21.45
N GLY A 157 -19.31 6.32 20.94
CA GLY A 157 -20.39 5.91 20.04
C GLY A 157 -20.27 6.45 18.61
N VAL A 158 -19.10 6.99 18.23
CA VAL A 158 -18.87 7.62 16.92
C VAL A 158 -19.07 6.62 15.77
N PRO A 159 -18.53 5.39 15.81
CA PRO A 159 -18.80 4.40 14.77
C PRO A 159 -20.30 4.08 14.61
N GLN A 160 -21.06 4.03 15.70
CA GLN A 160 -22.50 3.76 15.69
C GLN A 160 -23.28 4.94 15.11
N ALA A 161 -22.90 6.18 15.44
CA ALA A 161 -23.50 7.38 14.87
C ALA A 161 -23.23 7.50 13.36
N LEU A 162 -21.99 7.22 12.93
CA LEU A 162 -21.63 7.19 11.51
C LEU A 162 -22.33 6.06 10.75
N GLY A 163 -22.38 4.86 11.32
CA GLY A 163 -23.16 3.75 10.77
C GLY A 163 -24.60 4.15 10.52
N LYS A 164 -25.27 4.71 11.54
CA LYS A 164 -26.65 5.22 11.41
C LYS A 164 -26.78 6.29 10.34
N MET A 165 -25.87 7.27 10.29
CA MET A 165 -25.90 8.34 9.29
C MET A 165 -25.74 7.79 7.86
N LEU A 166 -24.84 6.82 7.66
CA LEU A 166 -24.63 6.17 6.37
C LEU A 166 -25.86 5.34 5.96
N PHE A 167 -26.50 4.63 6.91
CA PHE A 167 -27.73 3.89 6.65
C PHE A 167 -28.92 4.78 6.29
N THR A 168 -28.98 6.02 6.79
CA THR A 168 -30.00 7.00 6.35
C THR A 168 -29.86 7.34 4.86
N ILE A 169 -28.65 7.25 4.31
CA ILE A 169 -28.39 7.53 2.88
C ILE A 169 -28.68 6.29 2.03
N THR A 170 -28.22 5.12 2.46
CA THR A 170 -28.40 3.87 1.71
C THR A 170 -28.28 2.63 2.57
N GLU A 171 -29.19 1.69 2.37
CA GLU A 171 -29.11 0.33 2.93
C GLU A 171 -28.28 -0.62 2.05
N ASN A 172 -28.03 -0.25 0.79
CA ASN A 172 -27.25 -1.06 -0.14
C ASN A 172 -25.75 -1.05 0.24
N PRO A 173 -25.15 -2.20 0.62
CA PRO A 173 -23.75 -2.29 1.05
C PRO A 173 -22.75 -1.82 -0.02
N PHE A 174 -23.07 -2.04 -1.30
CA PHE A 174 -22.22 -1.62 -2.42
C PHE A 174 -22.17 -0.10 -2.57
N LEU A 175 -23.33 0.56 -2.47
CA LEU A 175 -23.39 2.01 -2.55
C LEU A 175 -22.72 2.65 -1.33
N LEU A 176 -22.86 2.03 -0.16
CA LEU A 176 -22.19 2.45 1.06
C LEU A 176 -20.66 2.35 0.93
N LEU A 177 -20.14 1.22 0.42
CA LEU A 177 -18.71 1.06 0.13
C LEU A 177 -18.20 2.08 -0.89
N LEU A 178 -19.00 2.41 -1.92
CA LEU A 178 -18.63 3.42 -2.89
C LEU A 178 -18.54 4.83 -2.27
N LEU A 179 -19.47 5.18 -1.39
CA LEU A 179 -19.43 6.45 -0.64
C LEU A 179 -18.19 6.51 0.26
N VAL A 180 -17.89 5.41 0.96
CA VAL A 180 -16.68 5.32 1.78
C VAL A 180 -15.42 5.45 0.93
N ASN A 181 -15.36 4.84 -0.25
CA ASN A 181 -14.23 5.01 -1.18
C ASN A 181 -14.01 6.46 -1.55
N ILE A 182 -15.07 7.17 -1.97
CA ILE A 182 -14.98 8.58 -2.35
C ILE A 182 -14.45 9.41 -1.17
N LEU A 183 -14.96 9.16 0.03
CA LEU A 183 -14.53 9.85 1.23
C LEU A 183 -13.06 9.54 1.57
N LEU A 184 -12.66 8.27 1.56
CA LEU A 184 -11.28 7.86 1.83
C LEU A 184 -10.31 8.42 0.82
N LEU A 185 -10.71 8.49 -0.45
CA LEU A 185 -9.92 9.06 -1.52
C LEU A 185 -9.75 10.56 -1.34
N PHE A 186 -10.83 11.27 -1.00
CA PHE A 186 -10.78 12.69 -0.69
C PHE A 186 -9.89 12.98 0.52
N ILE A 187 -10.05 12.23 1.62
CA ILE A 187 -9.20 12.42 2.81
C ILE A 187 -7.74 12.07 2.50
N GLY A 188 -7.49 11.02 1.72
CA GLY A 188 -6.15 10.63 1.27
C GLY A 188 -5.46 11.66 0.38
N MET A 189 -6.18 12.63 -0.19
CA MET A 189 -5.54 13.77 -0.87
C MET A 189 -4.82 14.70 0.12
N PHE A 190 -5.32 14.82 1.36
CA PHE A 190 -4.82 15.74 2.38
C PHE A 190 -3.95 15.08 3.43
N LEU A 191 -4.25 13.83 3.78
CA LEU A 191 -3.56 13.09 4.83
C LEU A 191 -2.63 12.03 4.27
N ASP A 192 -1.47 11.87 4.92
CA ASP A 192 -0.58 10.74 4.65
C ASP A 192 -1.26 9.40 4.97
N ALA A 193 -0.77 8.31 4.36
CA ALA A 193 -1.39 7.00 4.49
C ALA A 193 -1.44 6.49 5.93
N VAL A 194 -0.37 6.69 6.69
CA VAL A 194 -0.27 6.26 8.09
C VAL A 194 -1.30 6.96 8.99
N PRO A 195 -1.36 8.30 9.09
CA PRO A 195 -2.35 8.98 9.93
C PRO A 195 -3.79 8.73 9.47
N ALA A 196 -4.06 8.63 8.18
CA ALA A 196 -5.40 8.33 7.68
C ALA A 196 -5.87 6.94 8.13
N ILE A 197 -5.04 5.90 8.03
CA ILE A 197 -5.35 4.55 8.52
C ILE A 197 -5.62 4.56 10.02
N LEU A 198 -4.79 5.26 10.76
CA LEU A 198 -4.82 5.33 12.21
C LEU A 198 -6.05 6.06 12.76
N ILE A 199 -6.56 7.08 12.05
CA ILE A 199 -7.74 7.84 12.45
C ILE A 199 -9.02 7.19 11.93
N LEU A 200 -9.06 6.86 10.64
CA LEU A 200 -10.29 6.44 9.96
C LEU A 200 -10.54 4.93 10.09
N GLY A 201 -9.49 4.12 10.27
CA GLY A 201 -9.62 2.67 10.39
C GLY A 201 -10.53 2.27 11.55
N PRO A 202 -10.26 2.73 12.79
CA PRO A 202 -11.10 2.46 13.95
C PRO A 202 -12.54 3.00 13.83
N ILE A 203 -12.77 3.97 12.94
CA ILE A 203 -14.09 4.55 12.71
C ILE A 203 -14.89 3.72 11.70
N PHE A 204 -14.31 3.47 10.52
CA PHE A 204 -15.01 2.86 9.40
C PHE A 204 -15.02 1.33 9.45
N ALA A 205 -13.95 0.70 9.91
CA ALA A 205 -13.87 -0.76 9.96
C ALA A 205 -15.01 -1.38 10.79
N PRO A 206 -15.30 -0.95 12.04
CA PRO A 206 -16.42 -1.51 12.80
C PRO A 206 -17.79 -1.11 12.23
N ALA A 207 -17.92 0.05 11.58
CA ALA A 207 -19.17 0.46 10.94
C ALA A 207 -19.49 -0.42 9.71
N LEU A 208 -18.47 -0.74 8.91
CA LEU A 208 -18.60 -1.59 7.72
C LEU A 208 -18.75 -3.07 8.07
N ALA A 209 -18.13 -3.52 9.16
CA ALA A 209 -18.30 -4.88 9.67
C ALA A 209 -19.77 -5.17 10.03
N GLN A 210 -20.53 -4.18 10.53
CA GLN A 210 -21.96 -4.32 10.79
C GLN A 210 -22.80 -4.59 9.53
N VAL A 211 -22.29 -4.19 8.35
CA VAL A 211 -22.94 -4.41 7.05
C VAL A 211 -22.41 -5.69 6.36
N GLY A 212 -21.61 -6.49 7.06
CA GLY A 212 -21.04 -7.74 6.54
C GLY A 212 -19.77 -7.58 5.71
N VAL A 213 -19.12 -6.41 5.74
CA VAL A 213 -17.82 -6.22 5.08
C VAL A 213 -16.72 -6.81 5.94
N ASP A 214 -15.92 -7.69 5.35
CA ASP A 214 -14.78 -8.31 6.02
C ASP A 214 -13.69 -7.26 6.38
N PRO A 215 -13.12 -7.28 7.59
CA PRO A 215 -12.08 -6.33 8.00
C PRO A 215 -10.80 -6.36 7.15
N VAL A 216 -10.41 -7.53 6.63
CA VAL A 216 -9.27 -7.70 5.70
C VAL A 216 -9.61 -7.09 4.35
N HIS A 217 -10.85 -7.28 3.88
CA HIS A 217 -11.32 -6.65 2.65
C HIS A 217 -11.28 -5.12 2.76
N PHE A 218 -11.84 -4.58 3.84
CA PHE A 218 -11.85 -3.15 4.08
C PHE A 218 -10.43 -2.58 4.23
N ALA A 219 -9.52 -3.31 4.89
CA ALA A 219 -8.12 -2.89 5.01
C ALA A 219 -7.47 -2.62 3.65
N ILE A 220 -7.68 -3.52 2.69
CA ILE A 220 -7.13 -3.39 1.34
C ILE A 220 -7.77 -2.22 0.61
N ILE A 221 -9.11 -2.09 0.69
CA ILE A 221 -9.83 -0.94 0.14
C ILE A 221 -9.24 0.36 0.70
N MET A 222 -9.07 0.43 2.01
CA MET A 222 -8.55 1.60 2.69
C MET A 222 -7.11 1.92 2.28
N CYS A 223 -6.22 0.93 2.30
CA CYS A 223 -4.83 1.09 1.89
C CYS A 223 -4.73 1.61 0.45
N VAL A 224 -5.49 1.02 -0.48
CA VAL A 224 -5.48 1.43 -1.88
C VAL A 224 -6.05 2.84 -2.06
N ASN A 225 -7.22 3.15 -1.48
CA ASN A 225 -7.84 4.47 -1.62
C ASN A 225 -6.94 5.59 -1.11
N VAL A 226 -6.39 5.43 0.09
CA VAL A 226 -5.57 6.47 0.70
C VAL A 226 -4.26 6.64 -0.07
N THR A 227 -3.61 5.56 -0.50
CA THR A 227 -2.38 5.66 -1.30
C THR A 227 -2.65 6.32 -2.66
N VAL A 228 -3.80 6.04 -3.29
CA VAL A 228 -4.22 6.71 -4.53
C VAL A 228 -4.54 8.18 -4.28
N GLY A 229 -5.11 8.52 -3.12
CA GLY A 229 -5.30 9.90 -2.68
C GLY A 229 -3.99 10.70 -2.70
N LEU A 230 -2.86 10.11 -2.27
CA LEU A 230 -1.54 10.76 -2.24
C LEU A 230 -1.00 11.19 -3.60
N VAL A 231 -1.51 10.63 -4.69
CA VAL A 231 -1.15 11.02 -6.06
C VAL A 231 -2.27 11.78 -6.76
N THR A 232 -3.47 11.88 -6.17
CA THR A 232 -4.61 12.57 -6.79
C THR A 232 -4.57 14.07 -6.47
N PRO A 233 -4.71 14.97 -7.47
CA PRO A 233 -4.85 16.42 -7.23
C PRO A 233 -6.08 16.71 -6.33
N PRO A 234 -6.03 17.71 -5.43
CA PRO A 234 -5.26 18.97 -5.52
C PRO A 234 -3.95 19.03 -4.72
N MET A 235 -3.76 18.17 -3.70
CA MET A 235 -2.66 18.28 -2.72
C MET A 235 -1.63 17.13 -2.81
N GLY A 236 -1.81 16.16 -3.72
CA GLY A 236 -1.07 14.89 -3.72
C GLY A 236 0.43 15.02 -3.41
N MET A 237 0.85 14.57 -2.22
CA MET A 237 2.25 14.64 -1.77
C MET A 237 3.23 13.98 -2.75
N ILE A 238 2.80 12.88 -3.39
CA ILE A 238 3.61 12.17 -4.40
C ILE A 238 3.74 13.01 -5.68
N LEU A 239 2.73 13.82 -6.02
CA LEU A 239 2.82 14.78 -7.13
C LEU A 239 3.85 15.87 -6.84
N PHE A 240 3.87 16.42 -5.62
CA PHE A 240 4.87 17.42 -5.22
C PHE A 240 6.30 16.86 -5.27
N VAL A 241 6.52 15.64 -4.78
CA VAL A 241 7.83 14.97 -4.88
C VAL A 241 8.22 14.73 -6.33
N ALA A 242 7.29 14.26 -7.16
CA ALA A 242 7.54 14.04 -8.58
C ALA A 242 7.88 15.35 -9.32
N SER A 243 7.17 16.44 -9.01
CA SER A 243 7.46 17.78 -9.54
C SER A 243 8.86 18.26 -9.13
N GLY A 244 9.24 18.09 -7.86
CA GLY A 244 10.58 18.44 -7.37
C GLY A 244 11.71 17.68 -8.07
N LEU A 245 11.51 16.38 -8.38
CA LEU A 245 12.50 15.55 -9.08
C LEU A 245 12.61 15.88 -10.57
N THR A 246 11.48 16.13 -11.23
CA THR A 246 11.40 16.34 -12.69
C THR A 246 11.54 17.80 -13.10
N ARG A 247 11.38 18.73 -12.14
CA ARG A 247 11.29 20.19 -12.36
C ARG A 247 10.17 20.60 -13.32
N THR A 248 9.21 19.72 -13.60
CA THR A 248 7.99 20.07 -14.35
C THR A 248 6.89 20.55 -13.41
N GLY A 249 6.10 21.52 -13.86
CA GLY A 249 4.99 22.08 -13.10
C GLY A 249 3.94 21.03 -12.72
N ILE A 250 3.36 21.17 -11.53
CA ILE A 250 2.39 20.22 -10.97
C ILE A 250 1.15 20.10 -11.87
N GLU A 251 0.75 21.20 -12.53
CA GLU A 251 -0.39 21.25 -13.44
C GLU A 251 -0.17 20.34 -14.66
N VAL A 252 1.05 20.33 -15.19
CA VAL A 252 1.43 19.49 -16.35
C VAL A 252 1.41 18.02 -15.94
N ILE A 253 2.03 17.70 -14.80
CA ILE A 253 2.05 16.33 -14.26
C ILE A 253 0.62 15.85 -13.97
N SER A 254 -0.21 16.70 -13.35
CA SER A 254 -1.60 16.38 -12.99
C SER A 254 -2.46 16.09 -14.23
N LYS A 255 -2.31 16.88 -15.30
CA LYS A 255 -3.02 16.64 -16.57
C LYS A 255 -2.62 15.30 -17.18
N GLU A 256 -1.34 14.96 -17.15
CA GLU A 256 -0.80 13.71 -17.68
C GLU A 256 -1.10 12.49 -16.80
N LEU A 257 -1.46 12.70 -15.52
CA LEU A 257 -1.75 11.63 -14.58
C LEU A 257 -3.13 11.00 -14.78
N TRP A 258 -4.10 11.72 -15.35
CA TRP A 258 -5.50 11.28 -15.46
C TRP A 258 -5.70 9.87 -16.05
N PRO A 259 -5.03 9.47 -17.15
CA PRO A 259 -5.15 8.10 -17.67
C PRO A 259 -4.70 7.03 -16.67
N TYR A 260 -3.69 7.35 -15.84
CA TYR A 260 -3.20 6.46 -14.80
C TYR A 260 -4.13 6.45 -13.58
N LEU A 261 -4.70 7.59 -13.19
CA LEU A 261 -5.72 7.66 -12.14
C LEU A 261 -6.97 6.86 -12.51
N ALA A 262 -7.38 6.88 -13.78
CA ALA A 262 -8.51 6.09 -14.25
C ALA A 262 -8.32 4.58 -13.99
N VAL A 263 -7.10 4.07 -14.15
CA VAL A 263 -6.78 2.67 -13.79
C VAL A 263 -6.92 2.45 -12.29
N HIS A 264 -6.41 3.36 -11.45
CA HIS A 264 -6.53 3.22 -10.00
C HIS A 264 -7.99 3.24 -9.55
N PHE A 265 -8.80 4.17 -10.07
CA PHE A 265 -10.24 4.23 -9.78
C PHE A 265 -10.96 2.97 -10.24
N LEU A 266 -10.63 2.46 -11.42
CA LEU A 266 -11.18 1.20 -11.91
C LEU A 266 -10.83 0.05 -10.96
N VAL A 267 -9.58 -0.07 -10.52
CA VAL A 267 -9.18 -1.11 -9.58
C VAL A 267 -9.89 -0.93 -8.24
N ILE A 268 -10.02 0.29 -7.71
CA ILE A 268 -10.78 0.57 -6.47
C ILE A 268 -12.23 0.10 -6.60
N ILE A 269 -12.89 0.39 -7.71
CA ILE A 269 -14.27 -0.06 -7.96
C ILE A 269 -14.31 -1.58 -8.03
N LEU A 270 -13.41 -2.21 -8.79
CA LEU A 270 -13.38 -3.66 -8.95
C LEU A 270 -13.16 -4.38 -7.62
N ILE A 271 -12.17 -3.97 -6.83
CA ILE A 271 -11.95 -4.58 -5.52
C ILE A 271 -13.16 -4.37 -4.62
N SER A 272 -13.75 -3.17 -4.59
CA SER A 272 -14.88 -2.87 -3.70
C SER A 272 -16.15 -3.63 -4.06
N MET A 273 -16.38 -3.91 -5.34
CA MET A 273 -17.55 -4.64 -5.80
C MET A 273 -17.35 -6.16 -5.75
N ILE A 274 -16.11 -6.63 -5.79
CA ILE A 274 -15.79 -8.05 -5.87
C ILE A 274 -14.86 -8.41 -4.69
N PRO A 275 -15.43 -8.70 -3.50
CA PRO A 275 -14.65 -9.11 -2.33
C PRO A 275 -13.75 -10.33 -2.60
N ALA A 276 -14.16 -11.19 -3.54
CA ALA A 276 -13.35 -12.33 -3.97
C ALA A 276 -11.96 -11.91 -4.49
N LEU A 277 -11.78 -10.71 -5.07
CA LEU A 277 -10.48 -10.27 -5.56
C LEU A 277 -9.46 -10.10 -4.43
N THR A 278 -9.89 -9.72 -3.23
CA THR A 278 -8.98 -9.58 -2.08
C THR A 278 -9.03 -10.82 -1.18
N LEU A 279 -10.19 -11.48 -1.06
CA LEU A 279 -10.42 -12.55 -0.09
C LEU A 279 -10.08 -13.95 -0.62
N THR A 280 -9.95 -14.17 -1.93
CA THR A 280 -9.70 -15.51 -2.49
C THR A 280 -8.35 -16.07 -2.06
N ILE A 281 -7.26 -15.30 -2.20
CA ILE A 281 -5.92 -15.81 -1.83
C ILE A 281 -5.81 -16.08 -0.33
N PRO A 282 -6.20 -15.17 0.58
CA PRO A 282 -6.13 -15.47 2.01
C PRO A 282 -6.97 -16.69 2.42
N LYS A 283 -8.16 -16.89 1.82
CA LYS A 283 -8.99 -18.10 2.03
C LYS A 283 -8.30 -19.38 1.59
N LEU A 284 -7.67 -19.37 0.41
CA LEU A 284 -6.97 -20.54 -0.13
C LEU A 284 -5.80 -20.98 0.76
N PHE A 285 -5.16 -20.03 1.44
CA PHE A 285 -4.05 -20.31 2.36
C PHE A 285 -4.50 -20.48 3.82
N GLY A 286 -5.81 -20.45 4.11
CA GLY A 286 -6.35 -20.73 5.46
C GLY A 286 -6.13 -19.61 6.49
N PHE A 287 -5.91 -18.37 6.04
CA PHE A 287 -5.68 -17.22 6.94
C PHE A 287 -6.95 -16.43 7.29
N MET A 288 -8.13 -16.93 6.93
CA MET A 288 -9.45 -16.37 7.22
C MET A 288 -10.47 -17.47 7.49
#